data_AF-A0A1V5ZWV1-F1
#
_entry.id   AF-A0A1V5ZWV1-F1
#
_cell.length_a   1.000
_cell.length_b   1.000
_cell.length_c   1.000
_cell.angle_alpha   90.00
_cell.angle_beta   90.00
_cell.angle_gamma   90.00
#
_symmetry.space_group_name_H-M   'P 1'
#
loop_
_entity.id
_entity.type
_entity.pdbx_description
1 polymer ?
#
loop_
_entity_poly.entity_id
_entity_poly.type
_entity_poly.pdbx_seq_one_letter_code
_entity_poly.pdbx_strand_id
1 'polypeptide(L)'
;MSKALDTLSQLISNAPLSLDDQNNLLIFLPILPEELVKDLVKLFQEKPKLIIEFNENFKAKLNILLDGRDQFEKLMEHEEKLLEEEEEELKKEGAIEEDDEF
;
A
#
# COMPACT_ATOMS: atom_id res chain seq x y z
N MET A 1 -7.52 -21.77 12.99
CA MET A 1 -7.17 -20.62 12.13
C MET A 1 -6.84 -21.16 10.75
N SER A 2 -7.14 -20.42 9.68
CA SER A 2 -6.80 -20.85 8.31
C SER A 2 -5.28 -20.80 8.13
N LYS A 3 -4.68 -21.81 7.50
CA LYS A 3 -3.22 -21.91 7.28
C LYS A 3 -2.64 -20.67 6.59
N ALA A 4 -3.44 -20.02 5.73
CA ALA A 4 -3.05 -18.79 5.05
C ALA A 4 -2.88 -17.61 6.01
N LEU A 5 -3.73 -17.51 7.04
CA LEU A 5 -3.68 -16.43 8.03
C LEU A 5 -2.45 -16.55 8.93
N ASP A 6 -2.10 -17.78 9.34
CA ASP A 6 -0.87 -18.05 10.10
C ASP A 6 0.38 -17.70 9.28
N THR A 7 0.37 -18.06 7.99
CA THR A 7 1.48 -17.76 7.06
C THR A 7 1.62 -16.25 6.85
N LEU A 8 0.50 -15.55 6.64
CA LEU A 8 0.51 -14.10 6.49
C LEU A 8 1.02 -13.40 7.74
N SER A 9 0.60 -13.88 8.91
CA SER A 9 1.05 -13.35 10.21
C SER A 9 2.56 -13.48 10.36
N GLN A 10 3.13 -14.63 9.99
CA GLN A 10 4.58 -14.85 10.02
C GLN A 10 5.32 -13.95 9.03
N LEU A 11 4.79 -13.73 7.82
CA LEU A 11 5.41 -12.83 6.85
C LEU A 11 5.50 -11.39 7.39
N ILE A 12 4.42 -10.92 8.03
CA ILE A 12 4.38 -9.58 8.64
C ILE A 12 5.31 -9.49 9.85
N SER A 13 5.34 -10.49 10.73
CA SER A 13 6.23 -10.50 11.91
C SER A 13 7.72 -10.54 11.55
N ASN A 14 8.07 -11.09 10.39
CA ASN A 14 9.45 -11.14 9.90
C ASN A 14 9.80 -9.95 8.99
N ALA A 15 8.83 -9.10 8.65
CA ALA A 15 9.08 -7.92 7.84
C ALA A 15 9.88 -6.87 8.64
N PRO A 16 10.70 -6.04 7.97
CA PRO A 16 11.49 -4.98 8.60
C PRO A 16 10.59 -3.77 8.95
N LEU A 17 9.54 -4.02 9.73
CA LEU A 17 8.58 -3.05 10.24
C LEU A 17 8.79 -2.82 11.74
N SER A 18 8.31 -1.70 12.25
CA SER A 18 8.25 -1.48 13.70
C SER A 18 7.28 -2.47 14.36
N LEU A 19 7.45 -2.75 15.65
CA LEU A 19 6.51 -3.62 16.38
C LEU A 19 5.07 -3.06 16.37
N ASP A 20 4.92 -1.73 16.44
CA ASP A 20 3.62 -1.08 16.37
C ASP A 20 2.96 -1.29 15.00
N ASP A 21 3.73 -1.22 13.92
CA ASP A 21 3.23 -1.42 12.56
C ASP A 21 2.84 -2.88 12.33
N GLN A 22 3.66 -3.82 12.81
CA GLN A 22 3.33 -5.24 12.78
C GLN A 22 2.02 -5.50 13.54
N ASN A 23 1.88 -4.96 14.75
CA ASN A 23 0.67 -5.14 15.56
C ASN A 23 -0.56 -4.55 14.87
N ASN A 24 -0.43 -3.34 14.30
CA ASN A 24 -1.52 -2.71 13.58
C ASN A 24 -2.00 -3.60 12.45
N LEU A 25 -1.12 -4.06 11.56
CA LEU A 25 -1.51 -4.94 10.44
C LEU A 25 -2.12 -6.26 10.91
N LEU A 26 -1.55 -6.88 11.95
CA LEU A 26 -2.00 -8.16 12.49
C LEU A 26 -3.43 -8.10 13.05
N ILE A 27 -3.84 -6.96 13.62
CA ILE A 27 -5.20 -6.77 14.16
C ILE A 27 -6.26 -6.81 13.05
N PHE A 28 -5.93 -6.40 11.82
CA PHE A 28 -6.88 -6.36 10.70
C PHE A 28 -6.95 -7.67 9.91
N LEU A 29 -5.94 -8.54 10.00
CA LEU A 29 -5.91 -9.81 9.25
C LEU A 29 -7.16 -10.69 9.43
N PRO A 30 -7.73 -10.84 10.64
CA PRO A 30 -8.93 -11.68 10.84
C PRO A 30 -10.20 -11.15 10.19
N ILE A 31 -10.21 -9.89 9.77
CA ILE A 31 -11.37 -9.21 9.16
C ILE A 31 -11.36 -9.40 7.62
N LEU A 32 -10.20 -9.75 7.05
CA LEU A 32 -10.04 -9.91 5.62
C LEU A 32 -10.71 -11.19 5.11
N PRO A 33 -11.34 -11.16 3.92
CA PRO A 33 -11.84 -12.37 3.26
C PRO A 33 -10.72 -13.40 3.05
N GLU A 34 -11.02 -14.68 3.21
CA GLU A 34 -10.02 -15.75 3.14
C GLU A 34 -9.28 -15.80 1.79
N GLU A 35 -9.96 -15.53 0.68
CA GLU A 35 -9.34 -15.47 -0.65
C GLU A 35 -8.32 -14.33 -0.75
N LEU A 36 -8.64 -13.16 -0.17
CA LEU A 36 -7.72 -12.02 -0.14
C LEU A 36 -6.47 -12.35 0.71
N VAL A 37 -6.64 -13.05 1.83
CA VAL A 37 -5.51 -13.51 2.65
C VAL A 37 -4.58 -14.43 1.86
N LYS A 38 -5.13 -15.35 1.06
CA LYS A 38 -4.32 -16.24 0.20
C LYS A 38 -3.55 -15.46 -0.86
N ASP A 39 -4.18 -14.46 -1.47
CA ASP A 39 -3.54 -13.64 -2.50
C ASP A 39 -2.43 -12.75 -1.91
N LEU A 40 -2.66 -12.16 -0.74
CA LEU A 40 -1.64 -11.41 0.00
C LEU A 40 -0.43 -12.28 0.37
N VAL A 41 -0.66 -13.53 0.81
CA VAL A 41 0.43 -14.46 1.10
C VAL A 41 1.29 -14.70 -0.13
N LYS A 42 0.69 -14.98 -1.30
CA LYS A 42 1.45 -15.18 -2.55
C LYS A 42 2.23 -13.93 -2.92
N LEU A 43 1.55 -12.78 -2.90
CA LEU A 43 2.13 -11.50 -3.27
C LEU A 43 3.35 -11.14 -2.41
N PHE A 44 3.25 -11.32 -1.09
CA PHE A 44 4.33 -11.01 -0.16
C PHE A 44 5.45 -12.05 -0.15
N GLN A 45 5.20 -13.30 -0.53
CA GLN A 45 6.25 -14.29 -0.75
C GLN A 45 7.05 -13.98 -2.02
N GLU A 46 6.39 -13.58 -3.09
CA GLU A 46 7.04 -13.22 -4.36
C GLU A 46 7.78 -11.88 -4.25
N LYS A 47 7.19 -10.92 -3.54
CA LYS A 47 7.73 -9.57 -3.39
C LYS A 47 7.64 -9.09 -1.92
N PRO A 48 8.56 -9.52 -1.05
CA PRO A 48 8.53 -9.16 0.39
C PRO A 48 8.60 -7.66 0.68
N LYS A 49 9.20 -6.87 -0.23
CA LYS A 49 9.26 -5.41 -0.11
C LYS A 49 7.88 -4.75 -0.11
N LEU A 50 6.90 -5.36 -0.77
CA LEU A 50 5.53 -4.84 -0.82
C LEU A 50 4.86 -4.81 0.56
N ILE A 51 5.36 -5.55 1.55
CA ILE A 51 4.82 -5.47 2.92
C ILE A 51 5.02 -4.06 3.50
N ILE A 52 6.13 -3.39 3.13
CA ILE A 52 6.44 -2.03 3.59
C ILE A 52 5.50 -1.03 2.91
N GLU A 53 5.41 -1.09 1.58
CA GLU A 53 4.53 -0.22 0.80
C GLU A 53 3.05 -0.42 1.19
N PHE A 54 2.65 -1.66 1.46
CA PHE A 54 1.31 -1.97 1.96
C PHE A 54 1.07 -1.32 3.33
N ASN A 55 2.03 -1.40 4.25
CA ASN A 55 1.92 -0.78 5.57
C ASN A 55 1.83 0.74 5.51
N GLU A 56 2.61 1.38 4.64
CA GLU A 56 2.57 2.84 4.44
C GLU A 56 1.21 3.29 3.92
N ASN A 57 0.70 2.61 2.87
CA ASN A 57 -0.63 2.85 2.33
C ASN A 57 -1.73 2.59 3.36
N PHE A 58 -1.59 1.50 4.13
CA PHE A 58 -2.54 1.13 5.17
C PHE A 58 -2.63 2.23 6.23
N LYS A 59 -1.49 2.73 6.71
CA LYS A 59 -1.42 3.83 7.67
C LYS A 59 -2.02 5.12 7.14
N ALA A 60 -1.70 5.49 5.91
CA ALA A 60 -2.21 6.69 5.29
C ALA A 60 -3.75 6.66 5.25
N LYS A 61 -4.33 5.53 4.83
CA LYS A 61 -5.79 5.34 4.79
C LYS A 61 -6.41 5.23 6.19
N LEU A 62 -5.74 4.58 7.15
CA LEU A 62 -6.22 4.48 8.52
C LEU A 62 -6.24 5.85 9.22
N ASN A 63 -5.19 6.67 9.03
CA ASN A 63 -5.12 8.02 9.58
C ASN A 63 -6.26 8.90 9.05
N ILE A 64 -6.60 8.79 7.77
CA ILE A 64 -7.76 9.50 7.19
C ILE A 64 -9.07 9.08 7.85
N LEU A 65 -9.26 7.78 8.05
CA LEU A 65 -10.48 7.25 8.65
C LEU A 65 -10.63 7.64 10.13
N LEU A 66 -9.52 7.87 10.83
CA LEU A 66 -9.50 8.24 12.25
C LEU A 66 -9.57 9.77 12.48
N ASP A 67 -8.89 10.59 11.67
CA ASP A 67 -8.71 12.04 11.92
C ASP A 67 -9.54 12.97 11.01
N GLY A 68 -10.31 12.44 10.05
CA GLY A 68 -11.26 13.24 9.26
C GLY A 68 -10.63 14.16 8.20
N ARG A 69 -11.46 15.09 7.67
CA ARG A 69 -11.32 15.81 6.38
C ARG A 69 -9.94 16.40 6.07
N ASP A 70 -9.23 16.92 7.05
CA ASP A 70 -7.96 17.64 6.85
C ASP A 70 -6.78 16.71 6.47
N GLN A 71 -6.84 15.42 6.85
CA GLN A 71 -5.84 14.42 6.43
C GLN A 71 -6.15 13.85 5.05
N PHE A 72 -7.42 13.86 4.64
CA PHE A 72 -7.84 13.43 3.30
C PHE A 72 -7.33 14.38 2.21
N GLU A 73 -7.40 15.70 2.47
CA GLU A 73 -6.88 16.72 1.55
C GLU A 73 -5.38 16.55 1.30
N LYS A 74 -4.59 16.29 2.35
CA LYS A 74 -3.14 16.04 2.23
C LYS A 74 -2.80 14.76 1.46
N LEU A 75 -3.64 13.74 1.54
CA LEU A 75 -3.43 12.51 0.78
C LEU A 75 -3.76 12.70 -0.70
N MET A 76 -4.83 13.44 -1.02
CA MET A 76 -5.14 13.82 -2.39
C MET A 76 -3.99 14.61 -3.03
N GLU A 77 -3.42 15.59 -2.31
CA GLU A 77 -2.24 16.33 -2.79
C GLU A 77 -1.01 15.42 -3.00
N HIS A 78 -0.84 14.39 -2.16
CA HIS A 78 0.27 13.44 -2.31
C HIS A 78 0.06 12.46 -3.48
N GLU A 79 -1.16 11.97 -3.69
CA GLU A 79 -1.50 11.10 -4.83
C GLU A 79 -1.43 11.88 -6.16
N GLU A 80 -1.91 13.13 -6.19
CA GLU A 80 -1.81 14.01 -7.36
C GLU A 80 -0.34 14.28 -7.73
N LYS A 81 0.51 14.52 -6.73
CA LYS A 81 1.93 14.74 -6.96
C LYS A 81 2.67 13.49 -7.47
N LEU A 82 2.32 12.30 -6.98
CA LEU A 82 2.88 11.05 -7.49
C LEU A 82 2.48 10.80 -8.95
N LEU A 83 1.24 11.15 -9.32
CA LEU A 83 0.77 11.05 -10.70
C LEU A 83 1.48 12.04 -11.61
N GLU A 84 1.68 13.29 -11.16
CA GLU A 84 2.46 14.29 -11.92
C GLU A 84 3.92 13.87 -12.09
N GLU A 85 4.53 13.28 -11.06
CA GLU A 85 5.91 12.78 -11.12
C GLU A 85 6.02 11.57 -12.08
N GLU A 86 5.06 10.64 -12.07
CA GLU A 86 4.99 9.55 -13.07
C GLU A 86 4.77 10.08 -14.49
N GLU A 87 3.91 11.09 -14.66
CA GLU A 87 3.64 11.70 -15.97
C GLU A 87 4.86 12.46 -16.50
N GLU A 88 5.60 13.17 -15.64
CA GLU A 88 6.87 13.80 -16.00
C GLU A 88 7.95 12.78 -16.38
N GLU A 89 8.04 11.65 -15.67
CA GLU A 89 8.97 10.57 -16.05
C GLU A 89 8.59 9.98 -17.41
N LEU A 90 7.29 9.74 -17.67
CA LEU A 90 6.81 9.25 -18.97
C LEU A 90 7.06 10.25 -20.11
N LYS A 91 6.94 11.56 -19.86
CA LYS A 91 7.32 12.61 -20.82
C LYS A 91 8.83 12.67 -21.05
N LYS A 92 9.65 12.52 -20.02
CA LYS A 92 11.13 12.49 -20.14
C LYS A 92 11.64 11.25 -20.86
N GLU A 93 10.94 10.12 -20.74
CA GLU A 93 11.24 8.89 -21.47
C GLU A 93 10.66 8.85 -22.90
N GLY A 94 9.96 9.92 -23.33
CA GLY A 94 9.43 10.04 -24.69
C GLY A 94 8.20 9.17 -24.98
N ALA A 95 7.50 8.71 -23.94
CA ALA A 95 6.31 7.87 -24.07
C ALA A 95 5.02 8.66 -24.31
N ILE A 96 5.04 9.99 -24.10
CA ILE A 96 3.92 10.90 -24.35
C ILE A 96 4.44 12.01 -25.27
N GLU A 97 4.17 11.87 -26.58
CA GLU A 97 4.31 12.99 -27.51
C GLU A 97 3.20 14.00 -27.17
N GLU A 98 3.57 15.22 -26.79
CA GLU A 98 2.64 16.34 -26.78
C GLU A 98 2.21 16.55 -28.24
N ASP A 99 0.98 16.16 -28.56
CA ASP A 99 0.28 16.63 -29.76
C ASP A 99 0.11 18.15 -29.61
N ASP A 100 1.17 18.89 -29.96
CA ASP A 100 1.14 20.29 -30.32
C ASP A 100 0.35 20.42 -31.64
N GLU A 101 -0.98 20.33 -31.57
CA GLU A 101 -1.86 20.77 -32.66
C GLU A 101 -2.65 22.04 -32.27
N PHE A 102 -2.06 23.16 -32.71
CA PHE A 102 -2.66 24.42 -33.22
C PHE A 102 -3.48 25.36 -32.33
#